data_AF-A0A1Q6CFM3-F1
#
_entry.id   AF-A0A1Q6CFM3-F1
#
_cell.length_a   1.000
_cell.length_b   1.000
_cell.length_c   1.000
_cell.angle_alpha   90.00
_cell.angle_beta   90.00
_cell.angle_gamma   90.00
#
_symmetry.space_group_name_H-M   'P 1'
#
loop_
_entity.id
_entity.type
_entity.pdbx_description
1 polymer ?
#
loop_
_entity_poly.entity_id
_entity_poly.type
_entity_poly.pdbx_seq_one_letter_code
_entity_poly.pdbx_strand_id
1 'polypeptide(L)'
;MLSLALVLSSALTFPQQTNIYLDVVGDNNDDKDWAFFAPHENENVANDYVAKKIVEKGGVFVVLRQHGDRLIILEVENQKIAIDPNRMFTKAGRISSIARLNPTLAKQPLLLTKAEQHAKQLSEFVLETLSGKEPPNTFVAMHNNSNGYMGDGKKGIGNVSIERYQTKLASGAQYLIDVASGAHDEDDLYFVTDKTDFSSMKTNGWNAVLQNPNVAHDPNEDDGSLSVYAEMKGYRYINVEAERVTDGFGEDHLATQMKMVDFTFSLLEQTD
;
A
#
# COMPACT_ATOMS: atom_id res chain seq x y z
N MET A 1 -2.50 38.70 -9.12
CA MET A 1 -2.13 37.64 -10.06
C MET A 1 -2.05 36.36 -9.26
N LEU A 2 -3.09 35.52 -9.29
CA LEU A 2 -3.01 34.19 -8.68
C LEU A 2 -2.37 33.28 -9.73
N SER A 3 -1.17 32.79 -9.45
CA SER A 3 -0.51 31.80 -10.30
C SER A 3 -1.38 30.55 -10.31
N LEU A 4 -1.94 30.23 -11.48
CA LEU A 4 -2.62 28.97 -11.73
C LEU A 4 -1.52 27.90 -11.77
N ALA A 5 -1.16 27.35 -10.61
CA ALA A 5 -0.31 26.18 -10.56
C ALA A 5 -1.11 25.03 -11.19
N LEU A 6 -0.81 24.75 -12.46
CA LEU A 6 -1.27 23.54 -13.13
C LEU A 6 -0.63 22.38 -12.36
N VAL A 7 -1.38 21.67 -11.53
CA VAL A 7 -0.87 20.44 -10.91
C VAL A 7 -0.66 19.44 -12.03
N LEU A 8 0.62 19.21 -12.34
CA LEU A 8 1.07 18.37 -13.43
C LEU A 8 0.96 16.92 -12.98
N SER A 9 0.13 16.14 -13.67
CA SER A 9 0.37 14.70 -13.72
C SER A 9 1.63 14.47 -14.55
N SER A 10 2.57 13.68 -14.04
CA SER A 10 3.81 13.33 -14.73
C SER A 10 4.09 11.83 -14.61
N ALA A 11 4.77 11.27 -15.60
CA ALA A 11 5.24 9.89 -15.55
C ALA A 11 6.76 9.88 -15.34
N LEU A 12 7.21 9.24 -14.26
CA LEU A 12 8.63 9.03 -13.99
C LEU A 12 9.00 7.59 -14.32
N THR A 13 9.84 7.40 -15.33
CA THR A 13 10.28 6.07 -15.75
C THR A 13 11.36 5.54 -14.82
N PHE A 14 11.22 4.28 -14.40
CA PHE A 14 12.24 3.58 -13.63
C PHE A 14 13.50 3.38 -14.49
N PRO A 15 14.67 3.93 -14.10
CA PRO A 15 15.84 3.97 -14.98
C PRO A 15 16.39 2.60 -15.38
N GLN A 16 16.24 1.60 -14.52
CA GLN A 16 16.76 0.25 -14.77
C GLN A 16 15.84 -0.56 -15.69
N GLN A 17 14.56 -0.19 -15.83
CA GLN A 17 13.61 -0.91 -16.67
C GLN A 17 12.44 -0.01 -17.10
N THR A 18 12.48 0.45 -18.35
CA THR A 18 11.64 1.58 -18.80
C THR A 18 10.16 1.29 -18.97
N ASN A 19 9.74 0.02 -18.92
CA ASN A 19 8.32 -0.34 -18.89
C ASN A 19 7.71 -0.28 -17.47
N ILE A 20 8.52 -0.01 -16.44
CA ILE A 20 8.04 0.32 -15.09
C ILE A 20 8.12 1.84 -14.93
N TYR A 21 7.04 2.46 -14.47
CA TYR A 21 6.99 3.90 -14.26
C TYR A 21 6.04 4.27 -13.12
N LEU A 22 6.16 5.50 -12.65
CA LEU A 22 5.31 6.09 -11.63
C LEU A 22 4.47 7.18 -12.26
N ASP A 23 3.15 7.06 -12.19
CA ASP A 23 2.27 8.22 -12.39
C ASP A 23 2.28 9.04 -11.11
N VAL A 24 2.63 10.31 -11.22
CA VAL A 24 2.75 11.24 -10.10
C VAL A 24 1.75 12.36 -10.28
N VAL A 25 0.90 12.57 -9.29
CA VAL A 25 -0.04 13.70 -9.19
C VAL A 25 0.32 14.52 -7.96
N GLY A 26 0.37 15.85 -8.07
CA GLY A 26 0.76 16.73 -6.98
C GLY A 26 2.24 17.11 -7.01
N ASP A 27 2.76 17.52 -5.86
CA ASP A 27 4.17 17.91 -5.68
C ASP A 27 4.71 17.23 -4.43
N ASN A 28 5.79 16.46 -4.57
CA ASN A 28 6.47 15.83 -3.44
C ASN A 28 7.36 16.80 -2.65
N ASN A 29 7.41 18.08 -3.05
CA ASN A 29 8.02 19.17 -2.30
C ASN A 29 6.98 20.15 -1.73
N ASP A 30 5.69 19.77 -1.77
CA ASP A 30 4.62 20.49 -1.09
C ASP A 30 4.90 20.56 0.42
N ASP A 31 4.30 21.52 1.12
CA ASP A 31 4.38 21.66 2.57
C ASP A 31 3.54 20.61 3.33
N LYS A 32 2.82 19.75 2.60
CA LYS A 32 2.03 18.66 3.17
C LYS A 32 2.90 17.54 3.68
N ASP A 33 2.56 17.10 4.90
CA ASP A 33 3.28 16.07 5.63
C ASP A 33 2.77 14.65 5.31
N TRP A 34 2.20 14.48 4.12
CA TRP A 34 1.62 13.22 3.66
C TRP A 34 1.95 12.90 2.20
N ALA A 35 2.15 11.62 1.93
CA ALA A 35 2.26 11.08 0.57
C ALA A 35 1.36 9.86 0.41
N PHE A 36 0.66 9.80 -0.72
CA PHE A 36 -0.23 8.70 -1.08
C PHE A 36 0.46 7.77 -2.08
N PHE A 37 0.24 6.46 -1.95
CA PHE A 37 0.82 5.45 -2.81
C PHE A 37 -0.19 4.36 -3.20
N ALA A 38 -0.30 4.06 -4.48
CA ALA A 38 -1.03 2.90 -5.00
C ALA A 38 -0.02 1.90 -5.60
N PRO A 39 0.33 0.82 -4.87
CA PRO A 39 1.35 -0.14 -5.31
C PRO A 39 0.91 -1.10 -6.40
N HIS A 40 -0.36 -1.51 -6.41
CA HIS A 40 -0.86 -2.53 -7.34
C HIS A 40 -1.69 -1.85 -8.43
N GLU A 41 -1.30 -2.05 -9.68
CA GLU A 41 -1.91 -1.31 -10.79
C GLU A 41 -3.37 -1.71 -11.03
N ASN A 42 -3.73 -2.95 -10.70
CA ASN A 42 -5.10 -3.46 -10.79
C ASN A 42 -5.99 -3.10 -9.60
N GLU A 43 -5.49 -2.37 -8.61
CA GLU A 43 -6.23 -1.88 -7.44
C GLU A 43 -6.39 -0.36 -7.58
N ASN A 44 -7.34 0.05 -8.42
CA ASN A 44 -7.42 1.43 -8.90
C ASN A 44 -8.80 2.08 -8.75
N VAL A 45 -9.73 1.46 -8.01
CA VAL A 45 -11.14 1.86 -7.95
C VAL A 45 -11.29 3.35 -7.60
N ALA A 46 -10.60 3.82 -6.55
CA ALA A 46 -10.67 5.21 -6.11
C ALA A 46 -9.48 6.10 -6.55
N ASN A 47 -8.58 5.63 -7.42
CA ASN A 47 -7.34 6.37 -7.74
C ASN A 47 -7.64 7.76 -8.34
N ASP A 48 -8.63 7.87 -9.23
CA ASP A 48 -9.02 9.17 -9.82
C ASP A 48 -9.56 10.14 -8.76
N TYR A 49 -10.26 9.63 -7.74
CA TYR A 49 -10.75 10.44 -6.63
C TYR A 49 -9.61 10.93 -5.73
N VAL A 50 -8.65 10.06 -5.42
CA VAL A 50 -7.45 10.41 -4.65
C VAL A 50 -6.63 11.46 -5.39
N ALA A 51 -6.41 11.27 -6.70
CA ALA A 51 -5.72 12.25 -7.55
C ALA A 51 -6.41 13.62 -7.50
N LYS A 52 -7.74 13.66 -7.62
CA LYS A 52 -8.52 14.90 -7.47
C LYS A 52 -8.32 15.54 -6.09
N LYS A 53 -8.32 14.76 -5.01
CA LYS A 53 -8.12 15.28 -3.65
C LYS A 53 -6.71 15.85 -3.46
N ILE A 54 -5.68 15.23 -4.02
CA ILE A 54 -4.32 15.77 -3.99
C ILE A 54 -4.23 17.09 -4.75
N VAL A 55 -4.88 17.22 -5.91
CA VAL A 55 -4.95 18.50 -6.63
C VAL A 55 -5.62 19.60 -5.79
N GLU A 56 -6.63 19.23 -5.00
CA GLU A 56 -7.38 20.17 -4.16
C GLU A 56 -6.68 20.51 -2.83
N LYS A 57 -6.01 19.54 -2.20
CA LYS A 57 -5.50 19.63 -0.82
C LYS A 57 -3.98 19.69 -0.71
N GLY A 58 -3.26 19.41 -1.79
CA GLY A 58 -1.80 19.33 -1.81
C GLY A 58 -1.25 17.96 -1.40
N GLY A 59 0.08 17.87 -1.44
CA GLY A 59 0.85 16.64 -1.26
C GLY A 59 1.12 15.93 -2.59
N VAL A 60 1.45 14.65 -2.51
CA VAL A 60 1.74 13.81 -3.69
C VAL A 60 0.95 12.50 -3.65
N PHE A 61 0.49 12.05 -4.82
CA PHE A 61 0.00 10.70 -5.05
C PHE A 61 0.80 10.03 -6.14
N VAL A 62 1.32 8.85 -5.82
CA VAL A 62 2.18 8.05 -6.70
C VAL A 62 1.48 6.73 -7.00
N VAL A 63 1.32 6.39 -8.28
CA VAL A 63 0.79 5.10 -8.72
C VAL A 63 1.89 4.34 -9.45
N LEU A 64 2.19 3.13 -9.01
CA LEU A 64 3.15 2.26 -9.68
C LEU A 64 2.48 1.57 -10.88
N ARG A 65 3.13 1.65 -12.05
CA ARG A 65 2.62 1.17 -13.33
C ARG A 65 3.59 0.22 -14.02
N GLN A 66 3.04 -0.76 -14.71
CA GLN A 66 3.73 -1.59 -15.68
C GLN A 66 2.80 -2.11 -16.79
N HIS A 67 1.88 -3.04 -16.48
CA HIS A 67 1.07 -3.78 -17.46
C HIS A 67 -0.40 -3.99 -17.03
N GLY A 68 -0.86 -3.30 -15.98
CA GLY A 68 -2.21 -3.44 -15.44
C GLY A 68 -2.38 -4.58 -14.44
N ASP A 69 -1.30 -5.19 -13.98
CA ASP A 69 -1.32 -6.36 -13.09
C ASP A 69 -0.98 -6.00 -11.64
N ARG A 70 -1.27 -6.92 -10.70
CA ARG A 70 -0.86 -6.78 -9.30
C ARG A 70 0.65 -6.87 -9.12
N LEU A 71 1.29 -7.80 -9.82
CA LEU A 71 2.72 -8.10 -9.65
C LEU A 71 3.55 -7.29 -10.65
N ILE A 72 4.72 -6.85 -10.20
CA ILE A 72 5.72 -6.26 -11.07
C ILE A 72 6.64 -7.35 -11.59
N ILE A 73 6.95 -7.29 -12.88
CA ILE A 73 7.91 -8.18 -13.53
C ILE A 73 9.22 -7.44 -13.74
N LEU A 74 10.25 -7.85 -13.01
CA LEU A 74 11.63 -7.39 -13.18
C LEU A 74 12.35 -8.23 -14.23
N GLU A 75 13.05 -7.56 -15.14
CA GLU A 75 13.91 -8.15 -16.16
C GLU A 75 15.35 -8.18 -15.63
N VAL A 76 15.85 -9.38 -15.33
CA VAL A 76 17.19 -9.59 -14.76
C VAL A 76 17.87 -10.71 -15.52
N GLU A 77 18.97 -10.41 -16.21
CA GLU A 77 19.74 -11.39 -17.00
C GLU A 77 18.89 -12.23 -17.96
N ASN A 78 17.96 -11.58 -18.67
CA ASN A 78 16.98 -12.19 -19.58
C ASN A 78 15.95 -13.12 -18.90
N GLN A 79 15.82 -13.07 -17.57
CA GLN A 79 14.76 -13.73 -16.81
C GLN A 79 13.70 -12.71 -16.40
N LYS A 80 12.44 -13.14 -16.43
CA LYS A 80 11.30 -12.40 -15.89
C LYS A 80 11.06 -12.85 -14.46
N ILE A 81 11.16 -11.93 -13.52
CA ILE A 81 11.07 -12.21 -12.08
C ILE A 81 9.90 -11.43 -11.51
N ALA A 82 8.90 -12.13 -11.00
CA ALA A 82 7.76 -11.51 -10.37
C ALA A 82 8.09 -11.04 -8.94
N ILE A 83 7.61 -9.87 -8.55
CA ILE A 83 7.64 -9.37 -7.19
C ILE A 83 6.31 -8.68 -6.86
N ASP A 84 5.81 -8.89 -5.65
CA ASP A 84 4.72 -8.07 -5.11
C ASP A 84 5.31 -6.71 -4.66
N PRO A 85 4.87 -5.59 -5.26
CA PRO A 85 5.44 -4.28 -4.98
C PRO A 85 5.16 -3.78 -3.57
N ASN A 86 4.14 -4.30 -2.86
CA ASN A 86 3.97 -4.04 -1.43
C ASN A 86 4.73 -5.08 -0.56
N ARG A 87 5.83 -5.64 -1.08
CA ARG A 87 6.78 -6.50 -0.35
C ARG A 87 8.23 -6.09 -0.58
N MET A 88 8.48 -4.94 -1.23
CA MET A 88 9.82 -4.56 -1.68
C MET A 88 10.58 -3.61 -0.74
N PHE A 89 9.95 -3.11 0.31
CA PHE A 89 10.50 -2.00 1.10
C PHE A 89 11.55 -2.43 2.13
N THR A 90 11.60 -3.72 2.48
CA THR A 90 12.66 -4.29 3.31
C THR A 90 13.44 -5.36 2.55
N LYS A 91 14.67 -5.63 3.00
CA LYS A 91 15.49 -6.68 2.39
C LYS A 91 14.88 -8.07 2.59
N ALA A 92 14.35 -8.36 3.78
CA ALA A 92 13.72 -9.64 4.08
C ALA A 92 12.48 -9.85 3.20
N GLY A 93 11.65 -8.81 3.10
CA GLY A 93 10.50 -8.75 2.20
C GLY A 93 10.84 -9.06 0.74
N ARG A 94 11.83 -8.35 0.17
CA ARG A 94 12.27 -8.58 -1.22
C ARG A 94 12.68 -10.01 -1.47
N ILE A 95 13.55 -10.55 -0.62
CA ILE A 95 14.06 -11.92 -0.75
C ILE A 95 12.91 -12.92 -0.65
N SER A 96 12.04 -12.78 0.37
CA SER A 96 10.92 -13.68 0.61
C SER A 96 9.90 -13.64 -0.54
N SER A 97 9.53 -12.44 -1.00
CA SER A 97 8.60 -12.22 -2.12
C SER A 97 9.13 -12.85 -3.41
N ILE A 98 10.38 -12.57 -3.77
CA ILE A 98 11.01 -13.12 -4.97
C ILE A 98 11.10 -14.65 -4.89
N ALA A 99 11.56 -15.20 -3.76
CA ALA A 99 11.71 -16.65 -3.60
C ALA A 99 10.37 -17.39 -3.68
N ARG A 100 9.31 -16.81 -3.09
CA ARG A 100 7.95 -17.38 -3.08
C ARG A 100 7.31 -17.34 -4.46
N LEU A 101 7.42 -16.21 -5.17
CA LEU A 101 6.78 -16.01 -6.48
C LEU A 101 7.57 -16.65 -7.63
N ASN A 102 8.87 -16.94 -7.41
CA ASN A 102 9.76 -17.54 -8.41
C ASN A 102 10.50 -18.76 -7.82
N PRO A 103 9.81 -19.89 -7.52
CA PRO A 103 10.41 -21.02 -6.80
C PRO A 103 11.64 -21.66 -7.46
N THR A 104 11.76 -21.55 -8.78
CA THR A 104 12.94 -22.03 -9.54
C THR A 104 14.17 -21.14 -9.32
N LEU A 105 13.95 -19.86 -9.03
CA LEU A 105 14.99 -18.85 -8.80
C LEU A 105 15.58 -18.94 -7.39
N ALA A 106 14.79 -19.40 -6.41
CA ALA A 106 15.28 -19.66 -5.04
C ALA A 106 16.46 -20.65 -5.00
N LYS A 107 16.65 -21.45 -6.05
CA LYS A 107 17.77 -22.40 -6.21
C LYS A 107 19.00 -21.78 -6.92
N GLN A 108 18.96 -20.49 -7.24
CA GLN A 108 19.98 -19.78 -8.00
C GLN A 108 20.47 -18.53 -7.24
N PRO A 109 21.39 -18.68 -6.25
CA PRO A 109 21.73 -17.60 -5.30
C PRO A 109 22.25 -16.30 -5.94
N LEU A 110 23.01 -16.41 -7.03
CA LEU A 110 23.54 -15.25 -7.76
C LEU A 110 22.43 -14.47 -8.44
N LEU A 111 21.48 -15.17 -9.07
CA LEU A 111 20.33 -14.54 -9.73
C LEU A 111 19.38 -13.92 -8.69
N LEU A 112 19.15 -14.60 -7.56
CA LEU A 112 18.39 -14.07 -6.44
C LEU A 112 18.98 -12.76 -5.90
N THR A 113 20.30 -12.69 -5.74
CA THR A 113 20.98 -11.46 -5.30
C THR A 113 20.76 -10.32 -6.28
N LYS A 114 20.89 -10.58 -7.58
CA LYS A 114 20.66 -9.56 -8.62
C LYS A 114 19.20 -9.11 -8.66
N ALA A 115 18.26 -10.03 -8.52
CA ALA A 115 16.83 -9.74 -8.45
C ALA A 115 16.47 -8.88 -7.24
N GLU A 116 17.02 -9.23 -6.07
CA GLU A 116 16.85 -8.44 -4.85
C GLU A 116 17.42 -7.03 -5.00
N GLN A 117 18.57 -6.88 -5.64
CA GLN A 117 19.16 -5.57 -5.92
C GLN A 117 18.29 -4.75 -6.87
N HIS A 118 17.72 -5.36 -7.91
CA HIS A 118 16.83 -4.66 -8.85
C HIS A 118 15.53 -4.24 -8.16
N ALA A 119 14.96 -5.11 -7.31
CA ALA A 119 13.81 -4.78 -6.46
C ALA A 119 14.12 -3.67 -5.44
N LYS A 120 15.34 -3.65 -4.89
CA LYS A 120 15.81 -2.59 -3.99
C LYS A 120 15.84 -1.24 -4.72
N GLN A 121 16.38 -1.20 -5.94
CA GLN A 121 16.41 0.01 -6.76
C GLN A 121 15.01 0.52 -7.08
N LEU A 122 14.06 -0.36 -7.37
CA LEU A 122 12.66 0.02 -7.57
C LEU A 122 12.04 0.58 -6.28
N SER A 123 12.29 -0.06 -5.14
CA SER A 123 11.85 0.45 -3.84
C SER A 123 12.40 1.84 -3.55
N GLU A 124 13.68 2.08 -3.81
CA GLU A 124 14.33 3.38 -3.59
C GLU A 124 13.74 4.43 -4.52
N PHE A 125 13.52 4.10 -5.79
CA PHE A 125 12.87 4.99 -6.75
C PHE A 125 11.47 5.43 -6.32
N VAL A 126 10.67 4.50 -5.78
CA VAL A 126 9.34 4.80 -5.21
C VAL A 126 9.46 5.69 -3.99
N LEU A 127 10.33 5.36 -3.03
CA LEU A 127 10.49 6.12 -1.79
C LEU A 127 11.00 7.54 -2.04
N GLU A 128 11.95 7.72 -2.96
CA GLU A 128 12.45 9.03 -3.40
C GLU A 128 11.31 9.86 -4.01
N THR A 129 10.46 9.24 -4.83
CA THR A 129 9.32 9.93 -5.46
C THR A 129 8.27 10.33 -4.43
N LEU A 130 8.03 9.52 -3.41
CA LEU A 130 7.12 9.86 -2.31
C LEU A 130 7.67 10.93 -1.36
N SER A 131 9.00 11.06 -1.26
CA SER A 131 9.66 11.90 -0.25
C SER A 131 10.08 13.28 -0.77
N GLY A 132 10.34 13.45 -2.06
CA GLY A 132 10.88 14.73 -2.57
C GLY A 132 12.17 15.14 -1.84
N LYS A 133 12.23 16.37 -1.33
CA LYS A 133 13.40 16.87 -0.56
C LYS A 133 13.49 16.32 0.86
N GLU A 134 12.36 16.17 1.54
CA GLU A 134 12.28 15.73 2.94
C GLU A 134 11.15 14.72 3.07
N PRO A 135 11.38 13.55 3.68
CA PRO A 135 10.36 12.50 3.75
C PRO A 135 9.12 12.97 4.53
N PRO A 136 7.90 12.61 4.09
CA PRO A 136 6.69 12.91 4.83
C PRO A 136 6.67 12.09 6.13
N ASN A 137 6.05 12.62 7.17
CA ASN A 137 5.81 11.86 8.39
C ASN A 137 4.64 10.87 8.24
N THR A 138 3.78 11.03 7.21
CA THR A 138 2.64 10.15 6.98
C THR A 138 2.63 9.53 5.59
N PHE A 139 2.56 8.20 5.51
CA PHE A 139 2.26 7.47 4.28
C PHE A 139 0.82 6.98 4.27
N VAL A 140 0.14 7.17 3.14
CA VAL A 140 -1.19 6.60 2.89
C VAL A 140 -1.13 5.62 1.72
N ALA A 141 -1.43 4.36 1.96
CA ALA A 141 -1.53 3.36 0.91
C ALA A 141 -2.98 3.19 0.46
N MET A 142 -3.19 3.17 -0.85
CA MET A 142 -4.47 2.89 -1.49
C MET A 142 -4.46 1.48 -2.05
N HIS A 143 -5.46 0.70 -1.65
CA HIS A 143 -5.59 -0.68 -2.05
C HIS A 143 -7.04 -1.03 -2.33
N ASN A 144 -7.22 -2.14 -3.03
CA ASN A 144 -8.51 -2.79 -3.17
C ASN A 144 -8.33 -4.29 -2.97
N ASN A 145 -9.30 -4.91 -2.33
CA ASN A 145 -9.32 -6.36 -2.10
C ASN A 145 -10.54 -6.99 -2.79
N SER A 146 -10.69 -8.30 -2.68
CA SER A 146 -11.77 -9.03 -3.36
C SER A 146 -12.78 -9.48 -2.33
N ASN A 147 -14.04 -9.65 -2.75
CA ASN A 147 -15.13 -10.13 -1.93
C ASN A 147 -14.77 -11.39 -1.12
N GLY A 148 -14.93 -11.26 0.18
CA GLY A 148 -14.63 -12.22 1.23
C GLY A 148 -13.18 -12.70 1.21
N TYR A 149 -12.89 -13.71 2.02
CA TYR A 149 -11.57 -14.32 2.05
C TYR A 149 -11.63 -15.82 1.83
N MET A 150 -10.59 -16.37 1.21
CA MET A 150 -10.47 -17.81 1.02
C MET A 150 -10.56 -18.54 2.36
N GLY A 151 -11.56 -19.43 2.48
CA GLY A 151 -11.82 -20.22 3.68
C GLY A 151 -12.84 -19.60 4.64
N ASP A 152 -13.54 -18.55 4.24
CA ASP A 152 -14.66 -17.93 4.98
C ASP A 152 -15.95 -18.78 5.04
N GLY A 153 -16.06 -19.80 4.19
CA GLY A 153 -17.30 -20.60 4.04
C GLY A 153 -18.40 -19.90 3.23
N LYS A 154 -18.15 -18.71 2.70
CA LYS A 154 -19.05 -17.87 1.89
C LYS A 154 -18.61 -17.76 0.41
N LYS A 155 -17.57 -18.50 0.01
CA LYS A 155 -16.95 -18.49 -1.34
C LYS A 155 -16.11 -17.24 -1.61
N GLY A 156 -15.63 -16.55 -0.57
CA GLY A 156 -14.71 -15.45 -0.72
C GLY A 156 -13.42 -15.87 -1.43
N ILE A 157 -12.87 -14.96 -2.22
CA ILE A 157 -11.67 -15.20 -3.04
C ILE A 157 -10.49 -14.32 -2.63
N GLY A 158 -10.72 -13.34 -1.75
CA GLY A 158 -9.70 -12.45 -1.24
C GLY A 158 -8.81 -13.07 -0.16
N ASN A 159 -7.98 -12.22 0.42
CA ASN A 159 -7.01 -12.56 1.47
C ASN A 159 -6.96 -11.52 2.61
N VAL A 160 -7.79 -10.49 2.52
CA VAL A 160 -7.94 -9.35 3.43
C VAL A 160 -9.43 -9.26 3.74
N SER A 161 -9.78 -9.31 5.02
CA SER A 161 -11.10 -8.94 5.55
C SER A 161 -10.97 -8.73 7.06
N ILE A 162 -11.89 -7.97 7.66
CA ILE A 162 -11.88 -7.72 9.10
C ILE A 162 -12.10 -9.01 9.90
N GLU A 163 -12.97 -9.92 9.43
CA GLU A 163 -13.22 -11.23 10.04
C GLU A 163 -11.94 -12.09 10.05
N ARG A 164 -11.17 -12.03 8.96
CA ARG A 164 -9.88 -12.71 8.87
C ARG A 164 -8.86 -12.14 9.85
N TYR A 165 -8.77 -10.81 9.98
CA TYR A 165 -7.86 -10.20 10.95
C TYR A 165 -8.24 -10.52 12.40
N GLN A 166 -9.52 -10.56 12.73
CA GLN A 166 -10.01 -11.01 14.05
C GLN A 166 -9.57 -12.45 14.33
N THR A 167 -9.74 -13.34 13.35
CA THR A 167 -9.32 -14.74 13.46
C THR A 167 -7.82 -14.86 13.71
N LYS A 168 -7.01 -14.08 12.98
CA LYS A 168 -5.55 -14.08 13.14
C LYS A 168 -5.13 -13.54 14.52
N LEU A 169 -5.73 -12.44 14.98
CA LEU A 169 -5.46 -11.90 16.31
C LEU A 169 -5.84 -12.90 17.40
N ALA A 170 -7.02 -13.53 17.31
CA ALA A 170 -7.47 -14.56 18.25
C ALA A 170 -6.55 -15.80 18.24
N SER A 171 -5.89 -16.08 17.10
CA SER A 171 -4.93 -17.16 16.95
C SER A 171 -3.50 -16.78 17.37
N GLY A 172 -3.30 -15.58 17.93
CA GLY A 172 -2.02 -15.13 18.48
C GLY A 172 -1.05 -14.50 17.49
N ALA A 173 -1.53 -13.95 16.37
CA ALA A 173 -0.70 -13.17 15.45
C ALA A 173 0.01 -12.02 16.17
N GLN A 174 1.34 -11.99 16.13
CA GLN A 174 2.14 -11.03 16.90
C GLN A 174 2.23 -9.65 16.22
N TYR A 175 2.05 -9.58 14.91
CA TYR A 175 2.04 -8.31 14.16
C TYR A 175 0.77 -7.46 14.37
N LEU A 176 -0.19 -7.90 15.18
CA LEU A 176 -1.44 -7.19 15.47
C LEU A 176 -1.54 -6.82 16.95
N ILE A 177 -2.05 -5.62 17.25
CA ILE A 177 -2.43 -5.22 18.61
C ILE A 177 -3.93 -5.37 18.82
N ASP A 178 -4.73 -4.84 17.90
CA ASP A 178 -6.19 -4.76 18.06
C ASP A 178 -6.88 -4.77 16.69
N VAL A 179 -8.14 -5.17 16.68
CA VAL A 179 -9.00 -5.23 15.50
C VAL A 179 -10.41 -4.76 15.91
N ALA A 180 -10.93 -3.76 15.23
CA ALA A 180 -12.27 -3.22 15.45
C ALA A 180 -13.17 -3.52 14.26
N SER A 181 -14.32 -4.14 14.50
CA SER A 181 -15.39 -4.25 13.51
C SER A 181 -16.31 -3.03 13.58
N GLY A 182 -16.53 -2.44 12.42
CA GLY A 182 -17.48 -1.38 12.16
C GLY A 182 -18.80 -1.91 11.59
N ALA A 183 -19.55 -1.02 10.94
CA ALA A 183 -20.82 -1.34 10.28
C ALA A 183 -20.69 -1.56 8.77
N HIS A 184 -19.49 -1.37 8.21
CA HIS A 184 -19.19 -1.52 6.79
C HIS A 184 -18.91 -2.98 6.43
N ASP A 185 -18.89 -3.26 5.13
CA ASP A 185 -18.55 -4.57 4.59
C ASP A 185 -17.21 -5.08 5.17
N GLU A 186 -17.06 -6.40 5.32
CA GLU A 186 -15.87 -6.98 5.95
C GLU A 186 -14.57 -6.65 5.20
N ASP A 187 -14.69 -6.32 3.93
CA ASP A 187 -13.59 -6.00 3.03
C ASP A 187 -13.27 -4.49 2.97
N ASP A 188 -14.14 -3.65 3.51
CA ASP A 188 -13.91 -2.20 3.64
C ASP A 188 -13.27 -1.90 5.00
N LEU A 189 -11.94 -1.79 5.04
CA LEU A 189 -11.20 -1.63 6.30
C LEU A 189 -9.99 -0.70 6.19
N TYR A 190 -9.57 -0.19 7.34
CA TYR A 190 -8.28 0.44 7.49
C TYR A 190 -7.27 -0.49 8.15
N PHE A 191 -6.01 -0.37 7.75
CA PHE A 191 -4.88 -0.93 8.48
C PHE A 191 -3.90 0.19 8.82
N VAL A 192 -3.64 0.40 10.11
CA VAL A 192 -2.92 1.59 10.59
C VAL A 192 -1.81 1.23 11.59
N THR A 193 -0.83 2.12 11.72
CA THR A 193 0.22 2.02 12.75
C THR A 193 -0.06 2.89 13.98
N ASP A 194 -0.79 4.00 13.79
CA ASP A 194 -1.08 4.94 14.87
C ASP A 194 -2.34 4.56 15.68
N LYS A 195 -2.25 4.65 17.00
CA LYS A 195 -3.35 4.30 17.93
C LYS A 195 -4.47 5.33 17.93
N THR A 196 -4.16 6.59 17.68
CA THR A 196 -5.13 7.70 17.61
C THR A 196 -5.98 7.54 16.36
N ASP A 197 -5.36 7.18 15.24
CA ASP A 197 -6.07 6.83 13.99
C ASP A 197 -7.01 5.65 14.20
N PHE A 198 -6.49 4.54 14.75
CA PHE A 198 -7.30 3.37 15.05
C PHE A 198 -8.50 3.71 15.95
N SER A 199 -8.28 4.49 17.00
CA SER A 199 -9.34 4.90 17.92
C SER A 199 -10.39 5.80 17.24
N SER A 200 -9.95 6.70 16.36
CA SER A 200 -10.82 7.57 15.58
C SER A 200 -11.66 6.78 14.59
N MET A 201 -11.05 5.83 13.86
CA MET A 201 -11.74 4.94 12.93
C MET A 201 -12.80 4.09 13.64
N LYS A 202 -12.44 3.48 14.76
CA LYS A 202 -13.35 2.69 15.61
C LYS A 202 -14.54 3.53 16.08
N THR A 203 -14.29 4.74 16.57
CA THR A 203 -15.34 5.65 17.07
C THR A 203 -16.28 6.10 15.95
N ASN A 204 -15.77 6.22 14.73
CA ASN A 204 -16.56 6.57 13.53
C ASN A 204 -17.19 5.35 12.84
N GLY A 205 -17.09 4.15 13.42
CA GLY A 205 -17.78 2.96 12.92
C GLY A 205 -17.12 2.28 11.73
N TRP A 206 -15.84 2.56 11.46
CA TRP A 206 -15.05 1.89 10.43
C TRP A 206 -14.46 0.57 10.94
N ASN A 207 -14.30 -0.41 10.04
CA ASN A 207 -13.44 -1.55 10.29
C ASN A 207 -11.99 -1.07 10.34
N ALA A 208 -11.24 -1.47 11.36
CA ALA A 208 -9.88 -1.02 11.55
C ALA A 208 -9.00 -2.11 12.15
N VAL A 209 -7.74 -2.13 11.73
CA VAL A 209 -6.70 -3.04 12.21
C VAL A 209 -5.52 -2.20 12.70
N LEU A 210 -5.06 -2.47 13.91
CA LEU A 210 -3.88 -1.81 14.48
C LEU A 210 -2.67 -2.74 14.42
N GLN A 211 -1.64 -2.31 13.70
CA GLN A 211 -0.34 -2.98 13.63
C GLN A 211 0.38 -2.94 14.97
N ASN A 212 1.12 -4.02 15.28
CA ASN A 212 2.05 -4.05 16.39
C ASN A 212 3.40 -3.46 15.96
N PRO A 213 3.97 -2.47 16.67
CA PRO A 213 5.26 -1.89 16.34
C PRO A 213 6.41 -2.90 16.38
N ASN A 214 6.22 -4.06 17.02
CA ASN A 214 7.21 -5.14 17.03
C ASN A 214 7.59 -5.63 15.62
N VAL A 215 6.76 -5.39 14.59
CA VAL A 215 7.13 -5.71 13.18
C VAL A 215 8.41 -5.00 12.72
N ALA A 216 8.77 -3.86 13.33
CA ALA A 216 10.01 -3.15 13.02
C ALA A 216 11.27 -3.83 13.57
N HIS A 217 11.11 -4.83 14.45
CA HIS A 217 12.21 -5.45 15.19
C HIS A 217 12.24 -6.97 15.05
N ASP A 218 11.10 -7.62 14.80
CA ASP A 218 11.02 -9.06 14.59
C ASP A 218 11.10 -9.40 13.09
N PRO A 219 12.20 -10.02 12.62
CA PRO A 219 12.35 -10.38 11.21
C PRO A 219 11.35 -11.43 10.73
N ASN A 220 10.66 -12.15 11.63
CA ASN A 220 9.61 -13.09 11.24
C ASN A 220 8.29 -12.39 10.90
N GLU A 221 8.11 -11.16 11.38
CA GLU A 221 6.93 -10.33 11.12
C GLU A 221 7.21 -9.26 10.04
N ASP A 222 8.46 -9.11 9.59
CA ASP A 222 8.84 -8.29 8.45
C ASP A 222 8.41 -8.94 7.13
N ASP A 223 7.24 -8.53 6.68
CA ASP A 223 6.65 -8.98 5.43
C ASP A 223 7.04 -8.10 4.22
N GLY A 224 7.87 -7.07 4.41
CA GLY A 224 8.34 -6.18 3.34
C GLY A 224 7.40 -5.07 2.91
N SER A 225 6.24 -4.91 3.56
CA SER A 225 5.26 -3.90 3.20
C SER A 225 5.70 -2.48 3.53
N LEU A 226 5.01 -1.51 2.92
CA LEU A 226 5.22 -0.10 3.23
C LEU A 226 4.88 0.20 4.71
N SER A 227 3.94 -0.53 5.32
CA SER A 227 3.60 -0.36 6.74
C SER A 227 4.74 -0.79 7.68
N VAL A 228 5.43 -1.88 7.36
CA VAL A 228 6.62 -2.32 8.10
C VAL A 228 7.76 -1.32 7.93
N TYR A 229 8.00 -0.84 6.70
CA TYR A 229 8.99 0.20 6.46
C TYR A 229 8.66 1.50 7.23
N ALA A 230 7.41 1.94 7.20
CA ALA A 230 6.95 3.12 7.91
C ALA A 230 7.19 2.97 9.42
N GLU A 231 6.83 1.83 10.01
CA GLU A 231 7.10 1.52 11.41
C GLU A 231 8.60 1.55 11.73
N MET A 232 9.45 0.95 10.89
CA MET A 232 10.92 0.96 11.04
C MET A 232 11.51 2.37 11.01
N LYS A 233 10.84 3.31 10.34
CA LYS A 233 11.26 4.70 10.21
C LYS A 233 10.58 5.64 11.19
N GLY A 234 9.60 5.16 11.95
CA GLY A 234 8.78 5.98 12.85
C GLY A 234 7.80 6.88 12.09
N TYR A 235 7.41 6.52 10.87
CA TYR A 235 6.39 7.22 10.10
C TYR A 235 4.99 6.69 10.44
N ARG A 236 4.02 7.61 10.48
CA ARG A 236 2.59 7.28 10.54
C ARG A 236 2.19 6.61 9.23
N TYR A 237 1.37 5.57 9.31
CA TYR A 237 0.92 4.83 8.14
C TYR A 237 -0.58 4.53 8.21
N ILE A 238 -1.27 4.78 7.10
CA ILE A 238 -2.69 4.49 6.91
C ILE A 238 -2.86 3.72 5.60
N ASN A 239 -3.41 2.51 5.65
CA ASN A 239 -3.88 1.79 4.48
C ASN A 239 -5.41 1.93 4.36
N VAL A 240 -5.90 2.23 3.16
CA VAL A 240 -7.32 2.26 2.80
C VAL A 240 -7.62 1.08 1.88
N GLU A 241 -8.33 0.09 2.39
CA GLU A 241 -8.76 -1.12 1.67
C GLU A 241 -10.27 -1.07 1.43
N ALA A 242 -10.71 -1.34 0.22
CA ALA A 242 -12.12 -1.50 -0.11
C ALA A 242 -12.33 -2.60 -1.16
N GLU A 243 -13.50 -3.23 -1.14
CA GLU A 243 -13.82 -4.28 -2.11
C GLU A 243 -13.75 -3.74 -3.55
N ARG A 244 -13.28 -4.59 -4.46
CA ARG A 244 -13.43 -4.44 -5.90
C ARG A 244 -13.91 -5.72 -6.57
N VAL A 245 -14.35 -5.55 -7.81
CA VAL A 245 -14.54 -6.67 -8.72
C VAL A 245 -13.20 -7.31 -9.05
N THR A 246 -13.10 -8.62 -8.83
CA THR A 246 -11.97 -9.47 -9.23
C THR A 246 -12.48 -10.60 -10.10
N ASP A 247 -11.99 -10.68 -11.34
CA ASP A 247 -12.36 -11.71 -12.32
C ASP A 247 -13.89 -11.86 -12.53
N GLY A 248 -14.64 -10.76 -12.39
CA GLY A 248 -16.09 -10.72 -12.54
C GLY A 248 -16.88 -11.14 -11.28
N PHE A 249 -16.21 -11.26 -10.13
CA PHE A 249 -16.80 -11.55 -8.83
C PHE A 249 -16.61 -10.39 -7.85
N GLY A 250 -17.62 -10.09 -7.03
CA GLY A 250 -17.64 -8.94 -6.12
C GLY A 250 -18.30 -7.69 -6.72
N GLU A 251 -18.12 -6.57 -6.04
CA GLU A 251 -18.59 -5.23 -6.40
C GLU A 251 -17.47 -4.20 -6.17
N ASP A 252 -17.45 -3.13 -6.98
CA ASP A 252 -16.58 -1.98 -6.71
C ASP A 252 -17.20 -1.11 -5.62
N HIS A 253 -16.64 -1.13 -4.42
CA HIS A 253 -17.09 -0.29 -3.30
C HIS A 253 -16.61 1.16 -3.41
N LEU A 254 -16.62 1.73 -4.63
CA LEU A 254 -16.14 3.08 -4.91
C LEU A 254 -16.75 4.14 -3.99
N ALA A 255 -18.08 4.12 -3.82
CA ALA A 255 -18.77 5.11 -2.99
C ALA A 255 -18.34 5.02 -1.51
N THR A 256 -18.02 3.83 -1.01
CA THR A 256 -17.49 3.64 0.34
C THR A 256 -16.03 4.07 0.40
N GLN A 257 -15.20 3.65 -0.55
CA GLN A 257 -13.78 4.01 -0.59
C GLN A 257 -13.58 5.53 -0.70
N MET A 258 -14.44 6.25 -1.43
CA MET A 258 -14.42 7.73 -1.46
C MET A 258 -14.67 8.33 -0.07
N LYS A 259 -15.62 7.80 0.70
CA LYS A 259 -15.86 8.25 2.09
C LYS A 259 -14.68 7.92 2.98
N MET A 260 -14.04 6.77 2.75
CA MET A 260 -12.84 6.41 3.50
C MET A 260 -11.68 7.35 3.20
N VAL A 261 -11.48 7.72 1.93
CA VAL A 261 -10.49 8.73 1.51
C VAL A 261 -10.80 10.09 2.15
N ASP A 262 -12.06 10.53 2.14
CA ASP A 262 -12.47 11.78 2.78
C ASP A 262 -12.20 11.78 4.29
N PHE A 263 -12.48 10.65 4.97
CA PHE A 263 -12.17 10.49 6.38
C PHE A 263 -10.66 10.53 6.63
N THR A 264 -9.85 9.85 5.81
CA THR A 264 -8.38 9.91 5.88
C THR A 264 -7.88 11.34 5.78
N PHE A 265 -8.34 12.13 4.80
CA PHE A 265 -7.95 13.54 4.71
C PHE A 265 -8.37 14.34 5.94
N SER A 266 -9.55 14.06 6.52
CA SER A 266 -9.95 14.71 7.77
C SER A 266 -8.99 14.42 8.94
N LEU A 267 -8.40 13.23 9.00
CA LEU A 267 -7.38 12.86 10.00
C LEU A 267 -6.01 13.48 9.72
N LEU A 268 -5.68 13.69 8.45
CA LEU A 268 -4.43 14.31 8.02
C LEU A 268 -4.43 15.83 8.27
N GLU A 269 -5.58 16.49 8.09
CA GLU A 269 -5.75 17.93 8.29
C GLU A 269 -5.92 18.32 9.77
N GLN A 270 -6.02 17.33 10.68
CA GLN A 270 -6.18 17.52 12.13
C GLN A 270 -4.85 17.57 12.89
N THR A 271 -3.70 17.62 12.22
CA THR A 271 -2.41 17.69 12.91
C THR A 271 -2.20 19.05 13.58
N ASP A 272 -1.88 18.97 14.88
CA ASP A 272 -1.69 20.08 15.84
C ASP A 272 -0.62 21.12 15.43
#